data_AF-A0A484DCL2-F1
#
_entry.id   AF-A0A484DCL2-F1
#
_cell.length_a   1.000
_cell.length_b   1.000
_cell.length_c   1.000
_cell.angle_alpha   90.00
_cell.angle_beta   90.00
_cell.angle_gamma   90.00
#
_symmetry.space_group_name_H-M   'P 1'
#
loop_
_entity.id
_entity.type
_entity.pdbx_description
1 polymer ?
#
loop_
_entity_poly.entity_id
_entity_poly.type
_entity_poly.pdbx_seq_one_letter_code
_entity_poly.pdbx_strand_id
1 'polypeptide(L)'
;MIHFYRFREGMKTLGVLDAIRMHPDAFRPLFCHEPSPLTADVLEQLFEIRLSAVGRNKRRAEECVVAFWRDYLLDVEEQEGPLQLGGILACDGSK
;
A
#
# COMPACT_ATOMS: atom_id res chain seq x y z
N MET A 1 -30.10 14.12 7.05
CA MET A 1 -29.53 15.08 8.02
C MET A 1 -28.98 14.40 9.29
N ILE A 2 -29.68 13.44 9.90
CA ILE A 2 -29.27 12.75 11.16
C ILE A 2 -27.92 12.01 11.05
N HIS A 3 -27.62 11.37 9.93
CA HIS A 3 -26.37 10.61 9.74
C HIS A 3 -25.12 11.49 9.86
N PHE A 4 -25.14 12.68 9.25
CA PHE A 4 -24.04 13.63 9.32
C PHE A 4 -23.85 14.15 10.75
N TYR A 5 -24.95 14.43 11.47
CA TYR A 5 -24.88 14.86 12.86
C TYR A 5 -24.23 13.78 13.74
N ARG A 6 -24.66 12.52 13.64
CA ARG A 6 -24.09 11.41 14.42
C ARG A 6 -22.62 11.17 14.09
N PHE A 7 -22.24 11.26 12.82
CA PHE A 7 -20.85 11.13 12.39
C PHE A 7 -19.98 12.25 12.99
N ARG A 8 -20.45 13.50 12.89
CA ARG A 8 -19.77 14.67 13.46
C ARG A 8 -19.59 14.56 14.97
N GLU A 9 -20.64 14.18 15.70
CA GLU A 9 -20.54 13.97 17.16
C GLU A 9 -19.62 12.80 17.49
N GLY A 10 -19.65 11.72 16.70
CA GLY A 10 -18.69 10.61 16.81
C GLY A 10 -17.25 11.09 16.74
N MET A 11 -16.90 11.91 15.74
CA MET A 11 -15.55 12.46 15.59
C MET A 11 -15.15 13.43 16.72
N LYS A 12 -16.10 14.04 17.43
CA LYS A 12 -15.80 14.88 18.60
C LYS A 12 -15.47 14.08 19.85
N THR A 13 -16.00 12.86 19.98
CA THR A 13 -15.87 12.02 21.19
C THR A 13 -14.42 11.89 21.68
N LEU A 14 -13.47 11.80 20.75
CA LEU A 14 -12.03 11.70 21.04
C LEU A 14 -11.24 12.94 20.57
N GLY A 15 -11.92 14.06 20.30
CA GLY A 15 -11.28 15.31 19.86
C GLY A 15 -10.75 15.30 18.42
N VAL A 16 -11.03 14.25 17.63
CA VAL A 16 -10.54 14.13 16.24
C VAL A 16 -11.02 15.31 15.38
N LEU A 17 -12.29 15.73 15.55
CA LEU A 17 -12.82 16.88 14.80
C LEU A 17 -12.07 18.18 15.13
N ASP A 18 -11.70 18.39 16.38
CA ASP A 18 -10.98 19.60 16.80
C ASP A 18 -9.52 19.55 16.32
N ALA A 19 -8.88 18.38 16.37
CA ALA A 19 -7.54 18.17 15.81
C ALA A 19 -7.49 18.42 14.29
N ILE A 20 -8.49 17.94 13.53
CA ILE A 20 -8.62 18.22 12.09
C ILE A 20 -8.74 19.72 11.82
N ARG A 21 -9.51 20.44 12.65
CA ARG A 21 -9.68 21.90 12.49
C ARG A 21 -8.43 22.70 12.82
N MET A 22 -7.66 22.26 13.80
CA MET A 22 -6.41 22.90 14.20
C MET A 22 -5.27 22.62 13.21
N HIS A 23 -5.25 21.43 12.59
CA HIS A 23 -4.18 20.98 11.70
C HIS A 23 -4.72 20.38 10.39
N PRO A 24 -5.47 21.14 9.58
CA PRO A 24 -6.15 20.60 8.39
C PRO A 24 -5.19 19.92 7.41
N ASP A 25 -4.01 20.49 7.20
CA ASP A 25 -3.01 19.95 6.26
C ASP A 25 -2.40 18.62 6.73
N ALA A 26 -2.26 18.42 8.05
CA ALA A 26 -1.73 17.17 8.59
C ALA A 26 -2.74 16.00 8.48
N PHE A 27 -4.03 16.32 8.52
CA PHE A 27 -5.11 15.33 8.42
C PHE A 27 -5.59 15.08 7.00
N ARG A 28 -5.31 16.01 6.07
CA ARG A 28 -5.66 15.88 4.66
C ARG A 28 -5.24 14.53 4.04
N PRO A 29 -3.98 14.06 4.15
CA PRO A 29 -3.60 12.76 3.57
C PRO A 29 -4.25 11.55 4.26
N LEU A 30 -4.78 11.70 5.47
CA LEU A 30 -5.44 10.62 6.22
C LEU A 30 -6.92 10.47 5.84
N PHE A 31 -7.58 11.60 5.54
CA PHE A 31 -9.04 11.64 5.31
C PHE A 31 -9.42 11.89 3.85
N CYS A 32 -8.54 12.49 3.07
CA CYS A 32 -8.74 12.73 1.66
C CYS A 32 -7.86 11.78 0.87
N HIS A 33 -8.45 11.15 -0.15
CA HIS A 33 -7.68 10.32 -1.06
C HIS A 33 -6.73 11.21 -1.87
N GLU A 34 -5.44 11.09 -1.57
CA GLU A 34 -4.36 11.60 -2.43
C GLU A 34 -3.72 10.37 -3.08
N PRO A 35 -4.07 10.04 -4.33
CA PRO A 35 -3.48 8.90 -5.01
C PRO A 35 -2.00 9.19 -5.25
N SER A 36 -1.13 8.62 -4.42
CA SER A 36 0.27 8.43 -4.75
C SER A 36 0.38 7.19 -5.64
N PRO A 37 1.06 7.26 -6.80
CA PRO A 37 1.35 6.05 -7.56
C PRO A 37 2.13 5.08 -6.68
N LEU A 38 1.74 3.81 -6.71
CA LEU A 38 2.51 2.74 -6.08
C LEU A 38 3.79 2.57 -6.89
N THR A 39 4.95 2.53 -6.23
CA THR A 39 6.25 2.27 -6.85
C THR A 39 6.75 0.87 -6.49
N ALA A 40 7.70 0.35 -7.26
CA ALA A 40 8.38 -0.91 -7.05
C ALA A 40 9.00 -0.96 -5.66
N ASP A 41 9.66 0.13 -5.22
CA ASP A 41 10.26 0.24 -3.89
C ASP A 41 9.22 0.13 -2.77
N VAL A 42 8.06 0.79 -2.91
CA VAL A 42 6.99 0.73 -1.92
C VAL A 42 6.41 -0.68 -1.88
N LEU A 43 6.20 -1.30 -3.04
CA LEU A 43 5.64 -2.64 -3.13
C LEU A 43 6.61 -3.72 -2.62
N GLU A 44 7.91 -3.60 -2.87
CA GLU A 44 8.93 -4.50 -2.31
C GLU A 44 8.89 -4.49 -0.78
N GLN A 45 8.76 -3.32 -0.16
CA GLN A 45 8.72 -3.15 1.29
C GLN A 45 7.47 -3.73 1.94
N LEU A 46 6.41 -4.02 1.17
CA LEU A 46 5.21 -4.67 1.69
C LEU A 46 5.39 -6.18 1.92
N PHE A 47 6.42 -6.80 1.35
CA PHE A 47 6.64 -8.25 1.46
C PHE A 47 7.87 -8.60 2.30
N GLU A 48 7.70 -9.61 3.18
CA GLU A 48 8.82 -10.21 3.91
C GLU A 48 9.32 -11.44 3.15
N ILE A 49 10.53 -11.36 2.57
CA ILE A 49 11.12 -12.48 1.81
C ILE A 49 11.70 -13.52 2.78
N ARG A 50 11.12 -14.73 2.78
CA ARG A 50 11.59 -15.85 3.60
C ARG A 50 12.36 -16.86 2.79
N LEU A 51 13.68 -16.86 3.00
CA LEU A 51 14.61 -17.73 2.31
C LEU A 51 14.99 -18.95 3.16
N SER A 52 15.34 -20.05 2.52
CA SER A 52 15.81 -21.25 3.20
C SER A 52 17.17 -21.05 3.86
N ALA A 53 17.55 -21.92 4.79
CA ALA A 53 18.83 -21.82 5.50
C ALA A 53 20.03 -21.88 4.53
N VAL A 54 21.09 -21.13 4.86
CA VAL A 54 22.34 -21.07 4.09
C VAL A 54 22.93 -22.49 3.97
N GLY A 55 23.38 -22.85 2.76
CA GLY A 55 23.98 -24.16 2.46
C GLY A 55 23.01 -25.21 1.93
N ARG A 56 21.71 -24.91 1.81
CA ARG A 56 20.77 -25.77 1.06
C ARG A 56 20.91 -25.53 -0.44
N ASN A 57 20.86 -26.60 -1.23
CA ASN A 57 20.91 -26.52 -2.71
C ASN A 57 19.82 -25.61 -3.32
N LYS A 58 18.71 -25.40 -2.61
CA LYS A 58 17.59 -24.55 -3.05
C LYS A 58 17.82 -23.06 -2.82
N ARG A 59 18.73 -22.67 -1.92
CA ARG A 59 18.96 -21.27 -1.53
C ARG A 59 19.37 -20.39 -2.71
N ARG A 60 20.25 -20.89 -3.60
CA ARG A 60 20.66 -20.16 -4.80
C ARG A 60 19.49 -19.89 -5.75
N ALA A 61 18.59 -20.86 -5.91
CA ALA A 61 17.41 -20.68 -6.76
C ALA A 61 16.45 -19.65 -6.16
N GLU A 62 16.26 -19.64 -4.84
CA GLU A 62 15.43 -18.66 -4.15
C GLU A 62 16.01 -17.23 -4.30
N GLU A 63 17.32 -17.06 -4.18
CA GLU A 63 17.98 -15.76 -4.40
C GLU A 63 17.80 -15.25 -5.83
N CYS A 64 17.88 -16.13 -6.84
CA CYS A 64 17.56 -15.75 -8.21
C CYS A 64 16.10 -15.31 -8.38
N VAL A 65 15.15 -16.02 -7.75
CA VAL A 65 13.73 -15.64 -7.80
C VAL A 65 13.50 -14.26 -7.19
N VAL A 66 14.21 -13.93 -6.11
CA VAL A 66 14.14 -12.58 -5.50
C VAL A 66 14.66 -11.50 -6.45
N ALA A 67 15.74 -11.77 -7.18
CA ALA A 67 16.23 -10.82 -8.19
C ALA A 67 15.18 -10.63 -9.30
N PHE A 68 14.63 -11.71 -9.86
CA PHE A 68 13.59 -11.63 -10.88
C PHE A 68 12.32 -10.93 -10.39
N TRP A 69 11.95 -11.10 -9.13
CA TRP A 69 10.83 -10.38 -8.53
C TRP A 69 11.07 -8.87 -8.54
N ARG A 70 12.26 -8.42 -8.13
CA ARG A 70 12.62 -7.00 -8.13
C ARG A 70 12.64 -6.41 -9.53
N ASP A 71 13.24 -7.13 -10.47
CA ASP A 71 13.28 -6.71 -11.88
C ASP A 71 11.86 -6.59 -12.44
N TYR A 72 10.99 -7.56 -12.15
CA TYR A 72 9.58 -7.52 -12.54
C TYR A 72 8.83 -6.31 -11.97
N LEU A 73 9.07 -5.94 -10.71
CA LEU A 73 8.43 -4.75 -10.13
C LEU A 73 8.84 -3.48 -10.86
N LEU A 74 10.12 -3.33 -11.20
CA LEU A 74 10.63 -2.18 -11.95
C LEU A 74 10.04 -2.13 -13.37
N ASP A 75 9.99 -3.27 -14.05
CA ASP A 75 9.41 -3.37 -15.40
C ASP A 75 7.92 -2.99 -15.41
N VAL A 76 7.15 -3.37 -14.38
CA VAL A 76 5.73 -3.02 -14.26
C VAL A 76 5.53 -1.54 -13.91
N GLU A 77 6.45 -0.93 -13.16
CA GLU A 77 6.41 0.52 -12.88
C GLU A 77 6.66 1.36 -14.14
N GLU A 78 7.61 0.95 -14.99
CA GLU A 78 7.98 1.68 -16.20
C GLU A 78 6.97 1.50 -17.35
N GLN A 79 6.17 0.43 -17.33
CA GLN A 79 5.18 0.16 -18.37
C GLN A 79 3.92 1.04 -18.25
N GLU A 80 3.57 1.73 -19.35
CA GLU A 80 2.23 2.30 -19.53
C GLU A 80 1.26 1.21 -20.00
N GLY A 81 0.37 0.74 -19.11
CA GLY A 81 -0.60 -0.31 -19.44
C GLY A 81 -1.70 -0.49 -18.39
N PRO A 82 -2.66 -1.42 -18.63
CA PRO A 82 -3.73 -1.72 -17.67
C PRO A 82 -3.21 -2.44 -16.41
N LEU A 83 -2.02 -3.03 -16.48
CA LEU A 83 -1.34 -3.70 -15.39
C LEU A 83 -0.43 -2.69 -14.68
N GLN A 84 -1.01 -1.89 -13.79
CA GLN A 84 -0.21 -1.07 -12.87
C GLN A 84 0.16 -1.89 -11.63
N LEU A 85 1.19 -1.46 -10.89
CA LEU A 85 1.62 -2.11 -9.64
C LEU A 85 0.45 -2.33 -8.66
N GLY A 86 -0.54 -1.44 -8.64
CA GLY A 86 -1.76 -1.60 -7.82
C GLY A 86 -2.57 -2.87 -8.15
N GLY A 87 -2.49 -3.37 -9.38
CA GLY A 87 -3.11 -4.63 -9.80
C GLY A 87 -2.50 -5.87 -9.13
N ILE A 88 -1.25 -5.80 -8.66
CA ILE A 88 -0.61 -6.87 -7.89
C ILE A 88 -1.29 -7.01 -6.51
N LEU A 89 -1.74 -5.89 -5.94
CA LEU A 89 -2.43 -5.83 -4.65
C LEU A 89 -3.95 -5.98 -4.76
N ALA A 90 -4.50 -5.85 -5.97
CA ALA A 90 -5.92 -5.99 -6.21
C ALA A 90 -6.34 -7.44 -5.92
N CYS A 91 -6.88 -7.65 -4.73
CA CYS A 91 -7.71 -8.83 -4.47
C CYS A 91 -8.95 -8.65 -5.34
N ASP A 92 -9.01 -9.31 -6.49
CA ASP A 92 -10.26 -9.43 -7.24
C ASP A 92 -11.26 -10.14 -6.32
N GLY A 93 -12.11 -9.34 -5.68
CA GLY A 93 -13.28 -9.77 -4.95
C GLY A 93 -14.35 -10.24 -5.93
N SER A 94 -14.00 -11.16 -6.82
CA SER A 94 -14.95 -11.93 -7.60
C SER A 94 -15.61 -12.96 -6.68
N LYS A 95 -16.68 -12.51 -6.02
CA LYS A 95 -17.90 -13.29 -5.80
C LYS A 95 -19.12 -12.44 -6.03
#